data_AF-A0A936DGP2-F1
#
_entry.id   AF-A0A936DGP2-F1
#
_cell.length_a   1.000
_cell.length_b   1.000
_cell.length_c   1.000
_cell.angle_alpha   90.00
_cell.angle_beta   90.00
_cell.angle_gamma   90.00
#
_symmetry.space_group_name_H-M   'P 1'
#
loop_
_entity.id
_entity.type
_entity.pdbx_description
1 polymer ?
#
loop_
_entity_poly.entity_id
_entity_poly.type
_entity_poly.pdbx_seq_one_letter_code
_entity_poly.pdbx_strand_id
1 'polypeptide(L)'
;MEASERGAAHPLLEQRKVERELLLVMTADRGLCGGFNTNIARATIAWIRQRRAEGVEVEVVAIGKKAAAALQAARIELRATHEAPTLATLVEVAKAVIADAIAAFTGKSGKRVDAVRLFFNEFVSVLTQKVHNDVIIPLQPGETVASGREPTYEPSREAVLQHLVALAIEARLQQAMFNSIAAEIAARRVAMDAATDNASEMIADLTLVYNRERQAAITKELMEIIGGAEALKG
;
A
#
# COMPACT_ATOMS: atom_id res chain seq x y z
N MET A 1 50.41 -2.59 -14.93
CA MET A 1 50.09 -2.51 -13.49
C MET A 1 48.61 -2.24 -13.39
N GLU A 2 47.82 -3.29 -13.61
CA GLU A 2 47.11 -4.06 -12.57
C GLU A 2 45.75 -3.38 -12.28
N ALA A 3 44.68 -3.66 -13.03
CA ALA A 3 43.93 -4.92 -13.00
C ALA A 3 43.66 -5.46 -11.58
N SER A 4 43.35 -4.59 -10.59
CA SER A 4 42.81 -5.03 -9.29
C SER A 4 42.03 -3.93 -8.54
N GLU A 5 40.96 -3.39 -9.12
CA GLU A 5 39.89 -2.75 -8.34
C GLU A 5 38.52 -3.26 -8.81
N ARG A 6 38.29 -4.57 -8.67
CA ARG A 6 36.92 -5.07 -8.58
C ARG A 6 36.38 -4.56 -7.25
N GLY A 7 35.68 -3.43 -7.27
CA GLY A 7 35.06 -2.82 -6.10
C GLY A 7 34.37 -3.88 -5.26
N ALA A 8 34.67 -3.91 -3.97
CA ALA A 8 34.16 -4.93 -3.05
C ALA A 8 32.64 -5.09 -3.24
N ALA A 9 32.23 -6.24 -3.77
CA ALA A 9 30.84 -6.54 -4.11
C ALA A 9 30.02 -6.60 -2.82
N HIS A 10 29.29 -5.53 -2.51
CA HIS A 10 28.38 -5.53 -1.39
C HIS A 10 27.23 -6.52 -1.70
N PRO A 11 26.88 -7.46 -0.80
CA PRO A 11 25.86 -8.47 -1.09
C PRO A 11 24.54 -7.87 -1.57
N LEU A 12 24.09 -6.77 -0.96
CA LEU A 12 22.84 -6.08 -1.33
C LEU A 12 22.89 -5.30 -2.67
N LEU A 13 24.03 -5.30 -3.37
CA LEU A 13 24.18 -4.73 -4.72
C LEU A 13 24.30 -5.82 -5.79
N GLU A 14 24.48 -7.08 -5.39
CA GLU A 14 24.70 -8.19 -6.32
C GLU A 14 23.43 -8.51 -7.10
N GLN A 15 23.48 -8.28 -8.42
CA GLN A 15 22.42 -8.68 -9.34
C GLN A 15 22.64 -10.12 -9.81
N ARG A 16 21.55 -10.88 -9.83
CA ARG A 16 21.54 -12.28 -10.22
C ARG A 16 20.22 -12.61 -10.92
N LYS A 17 20.19 -13.76 -11.58
CA LYS A 17 18.95 -14.29 -12.17
C LYS A 17 17.94 -14.51 -11.04
N VAL A 18 16.73 -13.97 -11.21
CA VAL A 18 15.67 -14.04 -10.20
C VAL A 18 14.93 -15.36 -10.36
N GLU A 19 15.20 -16.31 -9.46
CA GLU A 19 14.45 -17.58 -9.36
C GLU A 19 13.50 -17.56 -8.17
N ARG A 20 13.82 -16.77 -7.14
CA ARG A 20 12.94 -16.53 -5.98
C ARG A 20 12.83 -15.03 -5.66
N GLU A 21 11.61 -14.51 -5.60
CA GLU A 21 11.34 -13.08 -5.32
C GLU A 21 10.51 -12.93 -4.03
N LEU A 22 10.93 -12.03 -3.13
CA LEU A 22 10.16 -11.62 -1.97
C LEU A 22 9.36 -10.36 -2.29
N LEU A 23 8.04 -10.43 -2.11
CA LEU A 23 7.16 -9.28 -2.26
C LEU A 23 6.79 -8.71 -0.89
N LEU A 24 7.06 -7.43 -0.69
CA LEU A 24 6.51 -6.62 0.38
C LEU A 24 5.27 -5.93 -0.18
N VAL A 25 4.10 -6.12 0.44
CA VAL A 25 2.84 -5.60 -0.11
C VAL A 25 2.19 -4.71 0.93
N MET A 26 2.17 -3.39 0.67
CA MET A 26 1.71 -2.42 1.63
C MET A 26 0.30 -1.88 1.36
N THR A 27 -0.55 -2.00 2.35
CA THR A 27 -1.94 -1.53 2.37
C THR A 27 -2.26 -0.82 3.68
N ALA A 28 -3.45 -0.26 3.78
CA ALA A 28 -3.97 0.25 5.04
C ALA A 28 -4.50 -0.90 5.92
N ASP A 29 -4.56 -0.67 7.23
CA ASP A 29 -5.30 -1.55 8.13
C ASP A 29 -6.82 -1.34 8.02
N ARG A 30 -7.21 -0.08 7.79
CA ARG A 30 -8.62 0.35 7.76
C ARG A 30 -9.14 0.44 6.33
N GLY A 31 -10.46 0.28 6.21
CA GLY A 31 -11.18 0.46 4.95
C GLY A 31 -11.57 1.92 4.68
N LEU A 32 -12.62 2.09 3.88
CA LEU A 32 -13.22 3.38 3.53
C LEU A 32 -12.26 4.37 2.85
N CYS A 33 -11.34 3.84 2.05
CA CYS A 33 -10.36 4.59 1.26
C CYS A 33 -10.55 4.36 -0.25
N GLY A 34 -11.80 4.18 -0.67
CA GLY A 34 -12.16 3.91 -2.06
C GLY A 34 -11.41 2.70 -2.62
N GLY A 35 -10.78 2.88 -3.78
CA GLY A 35 -10.03 1.83 -4.48
C GLY A 35 -8.63 1.55 -3.94
N PHE A 36 -8.13 2.29 -2.95
CA PHE A 36 -6.72 2.26 -2.51
C PHE A 36 -6.20 0.83 -2.21
N ASN A 37 -6.89 0.09 -1.34
CA ASN A 37 -6.48 -1.27 -0.96
C ASN A 37 -6.76 -2.30 -2.07
N THR A 38 -7.88 -2.14 -2.77
CA THR A 38 -8.32 -3.09 -3.82
C THR A 38 -7.43 -3.01 -5.05
N ASN A 39 -6.99 -1.81 -5.43
CA ASN A 39 -6.13 -1.60 -6.60
C ASN A 39 -4.77 -2.29 -6.41
N ILE A 40 -4.13 -2.06 -5.26
CA ILE A 40 -2.85 -2.69 -4.99
C ILE A 40 -2.98 -4.21 -4.86
N ALA A 41 -4.00 -4.71 -4.15
CA ALA A 41 -4.22 -6.15 -4.02
C ALA A 41 -4.43 -6.84 -5.39
N ARG A 42 -5.23 -6.24 -6.28
CA ARG A 42 -5.43 -6.77 -7.65
C ARG A 42 -4.13 -6.79 -8.45
N ALA A 43 -3.38 -5.69 -8.44
CA ALA A 43 -2.10 -5.58 -9.14
C ALA A 43 -1.09 -6.62 -8.63
N THR A 44 -0.97 -6.77 -7.31
CA THR A 44 -0.08 -7.76 -6.68
C THR A 44 -0.48 -9.19 -7.02
N ILE A 45 -1.77 -9.55 -6.95
CA ILE A 45 -2.23 -10.91 -7.28
C ILE A 45 -1.96 -11.23 -8.76
N ALA A 46 -2.19 -10.28 -9.66
CA ALA A 46 -1.89 -10.44 -11.08
C ALA A 46 -0.37 -10.65 -11.31
N TRP A 47 0.46 -9.84 -10.64
CA TRP A 47 1.91 -9.97 -10.70
C TRP A 47 2.41 -11.33 -10.20
N ILE A 48 1.90 -11.80 -9.06
CA ILE A 48 2.27 -13.11 -8.49
C ILE A 48 1.94 -14.24 -9.47
N ARG A 49 0.75 -14.19 -10.09
CA ARG A 49 0.33 -15.19 -11.08
C ARG A 49 1.28 -15.20 -12.29
N GLN A 50 1.61 -14.03 -12.81
CA GLN A 50 2.54 -13.90 -13.93
C GLN A 50 3.92 -14.48 -13.56
N ARG A 51 4.50 -14.06 -12.44
CA ARG A 51 5.82 -14.54 -12.00
C ARG A 51 5.88 -16.04 -11.77
N ARG A 52 4.84 -16.63 -11.18
CA ARG A 52 4.76 -18.08 -11.01
C ARG A 52 4.64 -18.82 -12.35
N ALA A 53 3.96 -18.25 -13.34
CA ALA A 53 3.90 -18.81 -14.69
C ALA A 53 5.28 -18.75 -15.40
N GLU A 54 6.11 -17.77 -15.08
CA GLU A 54 7.51 -17.66 -15.51
C GLU A 54 8.44 -18.63 -14.74
N GLY A 55 7.92 -19.43 -13.80
CA GLY A 55 8.69 -20.38 -12.99
C GLY A 55 9.41 -19.76 -11.78
N VAL A 56 9.12 -18.50 -11.45
CA VAL A 56 9.71 -17.81 -10.29
C VAL A 56 8.92 -18.18 -9.03
N GLU A 57 9.62 -18.62 -7.99
CA GLU A 57 9.03 -18.81 -6.66
C GLU A 57 8.79 -17.46 -5.99
N VAL A 58 7.57 -17.24 -5.49
CA VAL A 58 7.19 -15.95 -4.88
C VAL A 58 6.77 -16.14 -3.43
N GLU A 59 7.49 -15.47 -2.54
CA GLU A 59 7.17 -15.33 -1.12
C GLU A 59 6.61 -13.94 -0.86
N VAL A 60 5.68 -13.82 0.09
CA VAL A 60 4.98 -12.55 0.33
C VAL A 60 4.98 -12.19 1.81
N VAL A 61 5.33 -10.94 2.10
CA VAL A 61 5.14 -10.29 3.40
C VAL A 61 4.07 -9.22 3.23
N ALA A 62 2.99 -9.36 3.98
CA ALA A 62 1.90 -8.38 3.97
C ALA A 62 2.15 -7.29 5.01
N ILE A 63 2.08 -6.03 4.61
CA ILE A 63 2.14 -4.87 5.49
C ILE A 63 0.76 -4.23 5.45
N GLY A 64 0.03 -4.33 6.56
CA GLY A 64 -1.35 -3.94 6.68
C GLY A 64 -2.35 -5.09 6.61
N LYS A 65 -3.41 -4.99 7.41
CA LYS A 65 -4.46 -6.01 7.56
C LYS A 65 -5.22 -6.27 6.26
N LYS A 66 -5.37 -5.26 5.38
CA LYS A 66 -6.10 -5.41 4.11
C LYS A 66 -5.31 -6.21 3.07
N ALA A 67 -3.98 -6.08 3.01
CA ALA A 67 -3.12 -6.92 2.19
C ALA A 67 -3.21 -8.37 2.65
N ALA A 68 -3.04 -8.61 3.96
CA ALA A 68 -3.09 -9.96 4.51
C ALA A 68 -4.41 -10.67 4.16
N ALA A 69 -5.54 -10.00 4.43
CA ALA A 69 -6.86 -10.55 4.13
C ALA A 69 -7.06 -10.84 2.62
N ALA A 70 -6.68 -9.90 1.74
CA ALA A 70 -6.88 -10.06 0.30
C ALA A 70 -6.00 -11.18 -0.30
N LEU A 71 -4.75 -11.28 0.13
CA LEU A 71 -3.81 -12.30 -0.35
C LEU A 71 -4.19 -13.70 0.17
N GLN A 72 -4.61 -13.81 1.43
CA GLN A 72 -5.11 -15.07 2.00
C GLN A 72 -6.39 -15.52 1.30
N ALA A 73 -7.32 -14.60 1.00
CA ALA A 73 -8.53 -14.92 0.23
C ALA A 73 -8.19 -15.44 -1.18
N ALA A 74 -7.08 -14.99 -1.76
CA ALA A 74 -6.54 -15.48 -3.03
C ALA A 74 -5.71 -16.78 -2.89
N ARG A 75 -5.68 -17.41 -1.71
CA ARG A 75 -4.90 -18.61 -1.37
C ARG A 75 -3.40 -18.44 -1.59
N ILE A 76 -2.89 -17.24 -1.33
CA ILE A 76 -1.45 -16.95 -1.33
C ILE A 76 -0.95 -17.07 0.11
N GLU A 77 0.04 -17.94 0.32
CA GLU A 77 0.70 -18.09 1.61
C GLU A 77 1.53 -16.84 1.95
N LEU A 78 1.44 -16.41 3.20
CA LEU A 78 2.17 -15.25 3.72
C LEU A 78 3.32 -15.75 4.58
N ARG A 79 4.53 -15.26 4.30
CA ARG A 79 5.73 -15.50 5.11
C ARG A 79 5.63 -14.78 6.45
N ALA A 80 5.16 -13.53 6.43
CA ALA A 80 4.97 -12.71 7.60
C ALA A 80 3.89 -11.64 7.36
N THR A 81 3.41 -11.06 8.45
CA THR A 81 2.45 -9.96 8.44
C THR A 81 2.88 -8.89 9.42
N HIS A 82 2.81 -7.63 9.00
CA HIS A 82 3.01 -6.46 9.86
C HIS A 82 1.77 -5.57 9.80
N GLU A 83 1.54 -4.76 10.83
CA GLU A 83 0.51 -3.71 10.78
C GLU A 83 0.92 -2.60 9.80
N ALA A 84 -0.08 -1.90 9.26
CA ALA A 84 0.17 -0.75 8.40
C ALA A 84 0.86 0.37 9.22
N PRO A 85 1.95 0.97 8.73
CA PRO A 85 2.65 2.02 9.48
C PRO A 85 1.78 3.27 9.63
N THR A 86 1.85 3.89 10.80
CA THR A 86 1.39 5.26 11.03
C THR A 86 2.61 6.19 10.98
N LEU A 87 2.41 7.51 10.93
CA LEU A 87 3.54 8.46 11.01
C LEU A 87 4.39 8.25 12.27
N ALA A 88 3.79 7.82 13.38
CA ALA A 88 4.50 7.57 14.64
C ALA A 88 5.27 6.25 14.64
N THR A 89 4.76 5.22 13.96
CA THR A 89 5.34 3.85 13.98
C THR A 89 6.16 3.52 12.75
N LEU A 90 6.20 4.40 11.74
CA LEU A 90 6.83 4.13 10.44
C LEU A 90 8.28 3.69 10.55
N VAL A 91 9.09 4.36 11.35
CA VAL A 91 10.53 4.03 11.48
C VAL A 91 10.72 2.64 12.08
N GLU A 92 9.93 2.29 13.09
CA GLU A 92 9.99 0.98 13.74
C GLU A 92 9.55 -0.13 12.78
N VAL A 93 8.41 0.06 12.10
CA VAL A 93 7.90 -0.90 11.10
C VAL A 93 8.88 -1.06 9.95
N ALA A 94 9.45 0.02 9.44
CA ALA A 94 10.46 -0.02 8.38
C ALA A 94 11.69 -0.83 8.79
N LYS A 95 12.19 -0.64 10.02
CA LYS A 95 13.32 -1.39 10.56
C LYS A 95 13.03 -2.89 10.68
N ALA A 96 11.85 -3.26 11.15
CA ALA A 96 11.46 -4.67 11.25
C ALA A 96 11.37 -5.31 9.85
N VAL A 97 10.63 -4.67 8.92
CA VAL A 97 10.44 -5.16 7.56
C VAL A 97 11.76 -5.27 6.81
N ILE A 98 12.67 -4.30 6.96
CA ILE A 98 13.95 -4.33 6.26
C ILE A 98 14.91 -5.36 6.82
N ALA A 99 14.92 -5.58 8.14
CA ALA A 99 15.72 -6.64 8.76
C ALA A 99 15.32 -8.01 8.20
N ASP A 100 14.01 -8.28 8.09
CA ASP A 100 13.49 -9.52 7.52
C ASP A 100 13.82 -9.65 6.02
N ALA A 101 13.69 -8.58 5.25
CA ALA A 101 14.04 -8.55 3.83
C ALA A 101 15.54 -8.83 3.58
N ILE A 102 16.42 -8.19 4.36
CA ILE A 102 17.87 -8.39 4.28
C ILE A 102 18.22 -9.83 4.69
N ALA A 103 17.62 -10.36 5.75
CA ALA A 103 17.84 -11.73 6.19
C ALA A 103 17.41 -12.75 5.14
N ALA A 104 16.28 -12.54 4.47
CA ALA A 104 15.82 -13.36 3.35
C ALA A 104 16.79 -13.31 2.16
N PHE A 105 17.23 -12.12 1.76
CA PHE A 105 18.08 -11.93 0.58
C PHE A 105 19.50 -12.49 0.77
N THR A 106 20.03 -12.35 1.99
CA THR A 106 21.36 -12.88 2.37
C THR A 106 21.33 -14.36 2.75
N GLY A 107 20.15 -15.01 2.76
CA GLY A 107 20.00 -16.42 3.11
C GLY A 107 20.17 -16.72 4.60
N LYS A 108 20.10 -15.71 5.47
CA LYS A 108 20.15 -15.85 6.93
C LYS A 108 18.82 -16.27 7.54
N SER A 109 17.71 -16.15 6.79
CA SER A 109 16.37 -16.56 7.22
C SER A 109 15.60 -17.18 6.06
N GLY A 110 15.12 -18.42 6.25
CA GLY A 110 14.36 -19.15 5.25
C GLY A 110 15.17 -19.49 3.99
N LYS A 111 14.48 -19.68 2.87
CA LYS A 111 15.13 -19.88 1.57
C LYS A 111 15.63 -18.53 1.05
N ARG A 112 16.86 -18.52 0.51
CA ARG A 112 17.49 -17.32 -0.03
C ARG A 112 16.67 -16.77 -1.19
N VAL A 113 16.34 -15.48 -1.14
CA VAL A 113 15.68 -14.78 -2.25
C VAL A 113 16.71 -14.02 -3.10
N ASP A 114 16.36 -13.77 -4.35
CA ASP A 114 17.21 -13.12 -5.35
C ASP A 114 16.83 -11.67 -5.61
N ALA A 115 15.60 -11.29 -5.25
CA ALA A 115 15.12 -9.91 -5.30
C ALA A 115 14.06 -9.67 -4.23
N VAL A 116 13.98 -8.43 -3.73
CA VAL A 116 12.93 -7.93 -2.85
C VAL A 116 12.24 -6.76 -3.54
N ARG A 117 10.93 -6.88 -3.74
CA ARG A 117 10.10 -5.86 -4.39
C ARG A 117 9.03 -5.34 -3.44
N LEU A 118 8.81 -4.04 -3.44
CA LEU A 118 7.75 -3.39 -2.68
C LEU A 118 6.62 -2.96 -3.60
N PHE A 119 5.41 -3.39 -3.28
CA PHE A 119 4.17 -2.83 -3.78
C PHE A 119 3.66 -1.79 -2.79
N PHE A 120 3.46 -0.56 -3.26
CA PHE A 120 2.84 0.51 -2.49
C PHE A 120 2.03 1.44 -3.41
N ASN A 121 1.19 2.30 -2.82
CA ASN A 121 0.53 3.35 -3.58
C ASN A 121 1.37 4.63 -3.52
N GLU A 122 1.80 5.14 -4.67
CA GLU A 122 2.44 6.44 -4.77
C GLU A 122 1.38 7.55 -4.72
N PHE A 123 1.65 8.57 -3.92
CA PHE A 123 0.87 9.80 -3.91
C PHE A 123 1.30 10.71 -5.06
N VAL A 124 0.45 10.83 -6.10
CA VAL A 124 0.67 11.78 -7.20
C VAL A 124 -0.09 13.08 -6.92
N SER A 125 -1.35 12.96 -6.53
CA SER A 125 -2.20 14.08 -6.13
C SER A 125 -3.32 13.61 -5.19
N VAL A 126 -4.13 14.55 -4.71
CA VAL A 126 -5.30 14.22 -3.87
C VAL A 126 -6.27 13.27 -4.60
N LEU A 127 -6.44 13.46 -5.91
CA LEU A 127 -7.35 12.65 -6.73
C LEU A 127 -6.68 11.42 -7.36
N THR A 128 -5.36 11.38 -7.42
CA THR A 128 -4.62 10.34 -8.15
C THR A 128 -3.59 9.65 -7.27
N GLN A 129 -3.78 8.34 -7.10
CA GLN A 129 -2.81 7.44 -6.50
C GLN A 129 -2.50 6.32 -7.49
N LYS A 130 -1.22 6.00 -7.67
CA LYS A 130 -0.78 4.97 -8.61
C LYS A 130 -0.15 3.80 -7.86
N VAL A 131 -0.48 2.58 -8.25
CA VAL A 131 0.20 1.41 -7.71
C VAL A 131 1.59 1.35 -8.31
N HIS A 132 2.61 1.46 -7.46
CA HIS A 132 4.01 1.30 -7.83
C HIS A 132 4.53 -0.06 -7.35
N ASN A 133 5.50 -0.60 -8.10
CA ASN A 133 6.20 -1.81 -7.72
C ASN A 133 7.71 -1.64 -7.96
N ASP A 134 8.45 -1.44 -6.88
CA ASP A 134 9.86 -1.07 -6.95
C ASP A 134 10.74 -2.21 -6.41
N VAL A 135 11.84 -2.50 -7.09
CA VAL A 135 12.89 -3.37 -6.52
C VAL A 135 13.67 -2.56 -5.49
N ILE A 136 13.63 -3.02 -4.24
CA ILE A 136 14.39 -2.39 -3.15
C ILE A 136 15.73 -3.09 -2.94
N ILE A 137 15.78 -4.42 -3.17
CA ILE A 137 16.99 -5.23 -3.06
C ILE A 137 17.08 -6.15 -4.30
N PRO A 138 18.21 -6.22 -5.02
CA PRO A 138 19.41 -5.41 -4.82
C PRO A 138 19.18 -3.93 -5.14
N LEU A 139 19.89 -3.05 -4.44
CA LEU A 139 19.82 -1.61 -4.71
C LEU A 139 20.40 -1.35 -6.10
N GLN A 140 19.61 -0.75 -6.98
CA GLN A 140 20.05 -0.44 -8.33
C GLN A 140 20.91 0.83 -8.33
N PRO A 141 22.04 0.85 -9.06
CA PRO A 141 22.85 2.06 -9.20
C PRO A 141 22.02 3.14 -9.92
N GLY A 142 22.02 4.35 -9.36
CA GLY A 142 21.44 5.53 -10.01
C GLY A 142 22.33 6.08 -11.12
N GLU A 143 21.87 7.15 -11.77
CA GLU A 143 22.68 7.88 -12.74
C GLU A 143 23.96 8.41 -12.09
N THR A 144 25.10 8.14 -12.72
CA THR A 144 26.40 8.58 -12.21
C THR A 144 26.57 10.06 -12.56
N VAL A 145 26.41 10.93 -11.57
CA VAL A 145 26.83 12.33 -11.70
C VAL A 145 28.34 12.35 -11.47
N ALA A 146 29.11 12.60 -12.53
CA ALA A 146 30.56 12.67 -12.44
C ALA A 146 30.98 13.85 -11.53
N SER A 147 31.29 13.54 -10.28
CA SER A 147 32.01 14.43 -9.38
C SER A 147 33.48 14.41 -9.79
N GLY A 148 34.03 15.55 -10.19
CA GLY A 148 35.46 15.70 -10.50
C GLY A 148 36.41 15.60 -9.29
N ARG A 149 35.90 15.18 -8.12
CA ARG A 149 36.67 14.95 -6.89
C ARG A 149 36.47 13.53 -6.41
N GLU A 150 37.59 12.83 -6.20
CA GLU A 150 37.61 11.56 -5.47
C GLU A 150 37.47 11.84 -3.97
N PRO A 151 36.45 11.28 -3.29
CA PRO A 151 36.27 11.46 -1.86
C PRO A 151 37.27 10.60 -1.07
N THR A 152 37.80 11.15 0.03
CA THR A 152 38.54 10.39 1.03
C THR A 152 37.56 9.62 1.91
N TYR A 153 37.83 8.35 2.19
CA TYR A 153 36.98 7.48 3.01
C TYR A 153 37.61 7.19 4.37
N GLU A 154 36.85 7.37 5.45
CA GLU A 154 37.21 6.96 6.80
C GLU A 154 36.07 6.12 7.41
N PRO A 155 36.30 4.93 8.00
CA PRO A 155 37.59 4.26 8.22
C PRO A 155 38.14 3.47 7.01
N SER A 156 37.27 3.00 6.10
CA SER A 156 37.64 2.44 4.80
C SER A 156 36.48 2.56 3.82
N ARG A 157 36.76 2.45 2.51
CA ARG A 157 35.72 2.50 1.46
C ARG A 157 34.66 1.42 1.67
N GLU A 158 35.06 0.20 2.02
CA GLU A 158 34.19 -0.95 2.24
C GLU A 158 33.28 -0.75 3.45
N ALA A 159 33.83 -0.26 4.57
CA ALA A 159 33.08 -0.02 5.80
C ALA A 159 32.02 1.08 5.59
N VAL A 160 32.39 2.16 4.90
CA VAL A 160 31.45 3.23 4.54
C VAL A 160 30.37 2.69 3.60
N LEU A 161 30.74 1.92 2.58
CA LEU A 161 29.79 1.35 1.62
C LEU A 161 28.79 0.40 2.30
N GLN A 162 29.24 -0.45 3.23
CA GLN A 162 28.37 -1.35 3.98
C GLN A 162 27.27 -0.60 4.75
N HIS A 163 27.64 0.50 5.41
CA HIS A 163 26.68 1.30 6.15
C HIS A 163 25.74 2.07 5.22
N LEU A 164 26.28 2.71 4.18
CA LEU A 164 25.49 3.53 3.26
C LEU A 164 24.49 2.73 2.44
N VAL A 165 24.84 1.51 2.01
CA VAL A 165 23.91 0.67 1.24
C VAL A 165 22.70 0.27 2.08
N ALA A 166 22.92 -0.14 3.33
CA ALA A 166 21.83 -0.47 4.25
C ALA A 166 20.95 0.76 4.53
N LEU A 167 21.58 1.91 4.79
CA LEU A 167 20.88 3.18 5.04
C LEU A 167 20.06 3.63 3.82
N ALA A 168 20.60 3.51 2.61
CA ALA A 168 19.91 3.89 1.38
C ALA A 168 18.68 3.01 1.13
N ILE A 169 18.78 1.71 1.41
CA ILE A 169 17.67 0.77 1.32
C ILE A 169 16.59 1.10 2.36
N GLU A 170 16.97 1.38 3.62
CA GLU A 170 16.04 1.79 4.66
C GLU A 170 15.32 3.10 4.29
N ALA A 171 16.07 4.11 3.82
CA ALA A 171 15.54 5.39 3.39
C ALA A 171 14.53 5.23 2.23
N ARG A 172 14.83 4.37 1.25
CA ARG A 172 13.92 4.10 0.13
C ARG A 172 12.62 3.43 0.59
N LEU A 173 12.71 2.49 1.52
CA LEU A 173 11.52 1.85 2.11
C LEU A 173 10.69 2.88 2.89
N GLN A 174 11.32 3.69 3.74
CA GLN A 174 10.64 4.73 4.51
C GLN A 174 9.95 5.75 3.59
N GLN A 175 10.62 6.19 2.52
CA GLN A 175 10.03 7.09 1.53
C GLN A 175 8.78 6.50 0.88
N ALA A 176 8.83 5.22 0.48
CA ALA A 176 7.67 4.53 -0.08
C ALA A 176 6.53 4.38 0.96
N MET A 177 6.88 4.12 2.22
CA MET A 177 5.90 4.08 3.30
C MET A 177 5.20 5.44 3.51
N PHE A 178 5.96 6.54 3.56
CA PHE A 178 5.40 7.89 3.66
C PHE A 178 4.47 8.23 2.48
N ASN A 179 4.90 7.92 1.26
CA ASN A 179 4.10 8.13 0.05
C ASN A 179 2.74 7.42 0.14
N SER A 180 2.75 6.18 0.60
CA SER A 180 1.51 5.40 0.70
C SER A 180 0.63 5.82 1.88
N ILE A 181 1.18 6.32 2.98
CA ILE A 181 0.39 6.95 4.05
C ILE A 181 -0.31 8.21 3.51
N ALA A 182 0.42 9.06 2.78
CA ALA A 182 -0.16 10.25 2.15
C ALA A 182 -1.25 9.88 1.14
N ALA A 183 -0.99 8.88 0.29
CA ALA A 183 -1.95 8.33 -0.66
C ALA A 183 -3.20 7.75 0.02
N GLU A 184 -3.05 7.07 1.16
CA GLU A 184 -4.17 6.53 1.94
C GLU A 184 -5.07 7.64 2.47
N ILE A 185 -4.49 8.68 3.08
CA ILE A 185 -5.23 9.80 3.65
C ILE A 185 -5.98 10.55 2.54
N ALA A 186 -5.32 10.79 1.40
CA ALA A 186 -5.93 11.42 0.24
C ALA A 186 -7.11 10.58 -0.31
N ALA A 187 -6.90 9.29 -0.54
CA ALA A 187 -7.93 8.40 -1.06
C ALA A 187 -9.12 8.27 -0.09
N ARG A 188 -8.87 8.25 1.22
CA ARG A 188 -9.91 8.27 2.26
C ARG A 188 -10.71 9.55 2.24
N ARG A 189 -10.05 10.70 2.12
CA ARG A 189 -10.74 11.99 2.04
C ARG A 189 -11.69 12.02 0.84
N VAL A 190 -11.19 11.70 -0.35
CA VAL A 190 -12.01 11.67 -1.57
C VAL A 190 -13.19 10.69 -1.44
N ALA A 191 -12.97 9.51 -0.87
CA ALA A 191 -14.03 8.53 -0.66
C ALA A 191 -15.10 9.00 0.35
N MET A 192 -14.69 9.74 1.39
CA MET A 192 -15.61 10.30 2.39
C MET A 192 -16.38 11.51 1.86
N ASP A 193 -15.72 12.37 1.08
CA ASP A 193 -16.37 13.52 0.43
C ASP A 193 -17.47 13.01 -0.50
N ALA A 194 -17.16 12.03 -1.37
CA ALA A 194 -18.16 11.38 -2.22
C ALA A 194 -19.28 10.68 -1.44
N ALA A 195 -18.97 10.05 -0.30
CA ALA A 195 -20.00 9.44 0.55
C ALA A 195 -20.93 10.49 1.18
N THR A 196 -20.41 11.68 1.51
CA THR A 196 -21.19 12.80 2.06
C THR A 196 -22.10 13.41 1.01
N ASP A 197 -21.62 13.56 -0.22
CA ASP A 197 -22.43 14.05 -1.34
C ASP A 197 -23.57 13.06 -1.64
N ASN A 198 -23.28 11.76 -1.73
CA ASN A 198 -24.29 10.71 -1.93
C ASN A 198 -25.34 10.67 -0.79
N ALA A 199 -24.92 10.91 0.45
CA ALA A 199 -25.85 10.99 1.57
C ALA A 199 -26.74 12.23 1.50
N SER A 200 -26.20 13.37 1.08
CA SER A 200 -26.96 14.60 0.89
C SER A 200 -28.04 14.45 -0.17
N GLU A 201 -27.73 13.79 -1.29
CA GLU A 201 -28.71 13.46 -2.34
C GLU A 201 -29.82 12.56 -1.78
N MET A 202 -29.46 11.49 -1.06
CA MET A 202 -30.44 10.59 -0.45
C MET A 202 -31.35 11.29 0.56
N ILE A 203 -30.81 12.22 1.36
CA ILE A 203 -31.59 13.01 2.30
C ILE A 203 -32.60 13.90 1.56
N ALA A 204 -32.18 14.54 0.46
CA ALA A 204 -33.07 15.36 -0.36
C ALA A 204 -34.24 14.53 -0.91
N ASP A 205 -33.96 13.35 -1.46
CA ASP A 205 -34.98 12.44 -1.98
C ASP A 205 -35.94 11.96 -0.88
N LEU A 206 -35.41 11.52 0.26
CA LEU A 206 -36.23 11.08 1.39
C LEU A 206 -37.07 12.22 1.98
N THR A 207 -36.60 13.46 1.90
CA THR A 207 -37.35 14.64 2.34
C THR A 207 -38.57 14.89 1.44
N LEU A 208 -38.44 14.66 0.13
CA LEU A 208 -39.56 14.74 -0.80
C LEU A 208 -40.61 13.66 -0.50
N VAL A 209 -40.16 12.42 -0.28
CA VAL A 209 -41.03 11.30 0.11
C VAL A 209 -41.74 11.61 1.42
N TYR A 210 -41.02 12.06 2.44
CA TYR A 210 -41.57 12.42 3.74
C TYR A 210 -42.68 13.48 3.62
N ASN A 211 -42.44 14.56 2.86
CA ASN A 211 -43.44 15.61 2.70
C ASN A 211 -44.68 15.14 1.95
N ARG A 212 -44.52 14.27 0.94
CA ARG A 212 -45.64 13.65 0.22
C ARG A 212 -46.48 12.78 1.14
N GLU A 213 -45.85 11.88 1.90
CA GLU A 213 -46.56 11.00 2.85
C GLU A 213 -47.21 11.80 3.98
N ARG A 214 -46.55 12.86 4.46
CA ARG A 214 -47.12 13.78 5.45
C ARG A 214 -48.41 14.44 4.93
N GLN A 215 -48.41 14.91 3.68
CA GLN A 215 -49.61 15.49 3.08
C GLN A 215 -50.72 14.44 2.91
N ALA A 216 -50.39 13.24 2.44
CA ALA A 216 -51.35 12.15 2.32
C ALA A 216 -51.97 11.77 3.67
N ALA A 217 -51.18 11.72 4.74
CA ALA A 217 -51.65 11.46 6.10
C ALA A 217 -52.61 12.56 6.59
N ILE A 218 -52.24 13.84 6.45
CA ILE A 218 -53.12 14.97 6.82
C ILE A 218 -54.44 14.91 6.04
N THR A 219 -54.39 14.67 4.72
CA THR A 219 -55.61 14.54 3.91
C THR A 219 -56.47 13.37 4.37
N LYS A 220 -55.86 12.21 4.67
CA LYS A 220 -56.58 11.05 5.17
C LYS A 220 -57.28 11.33 6.51
N GLU A 221 -56.57 11.92 7.47
CA GLU A 221 -57.14 12.30 8.77
C GLU A 221 -58.31 13.28 8.60
N LEU A 222 -58.19 14.28 7.73
CA LEU A 222 -59.28 15.23 7.45
C LEU A 222 -60.50 14.53 6.82
N MET A 223 -60.28 13.60 5.88
CA MET A 223 -61.35 12.81 5.26
C MET A 223 -62.07 11.93 6.28
N GLU A 224 -61.33 11.32 7.22
CA GLU A 224 -61.91 10.53 8.31
C GLU A 224 -62.75 11.39 9.27
N ILE A 225 -62.28 12.60 9.61
CA ILE A 225 -63.04 13.55 10.46
C ILE A 225 -64.33 13.99 9.77
N ILE A 226 -64.27 14.37 8.49
CA ILE A 226 -65.45 14.83 7.73
C ILE A 226 -66.46 13.69 7.58
N GLY A 227 -66.00 12.50 7.16
CA GLY A 227 -66.87 11.33 7.02
C GLY A 227 -67.54 10.91 8.34
N GLY A 228 -66.81 10.98 9.45
CA GLY A 228 -67.37 10.74 10.78
C GLY A 228 -68.41 11.79 11.21
N ALA A 229 -68.17 13.06 10.91
CA ALA A 229 -69.10 14.15 11.22
C ALA A 229 -70.39 14.09 10.38
N GLU A 230 -70.31 13.69 9.11
CA GLU A 230 -71.49 13.47 8.25
C GLU A 230 -72.30 12.25 8.70
N ALA A 231 -71.65 11.17 9.12
CA ALA A 231 -72.32 9.97 9.63
C ALA A 231 -73.14 10.21 10.90
N LEU A 232 -72.86 11.26 11.68
CA LEU A 232 -73.62 11.64 12.88
C LEU A 232 -74.85 12.52 12.58
N LYS A 233 -74.99 13.06 11.36
CA LYS A 233 -76.11 13.92 10.95
C LYS A 233 -77.25 13.15 10.25
N GLY A 234 -77.00 11.92 9.81
CA GLY A 234 -78.00 10.99 9.29
C GLY A 234 -78.45 10.01 10.35
#